data_AF-A0A660PGS5-F1
#
_entry.id   AF-A0A660PGS5-F1
#
_cell.length_a   1.000
_cell.length_b   1.000
_cell.length_c   1.000
_cell.angle_alpha   90.00
_cell.angle_beta   90.00
_cell.angle_gamma   90.00
#
_symmetry.space_group_name_H-M   'P 1'
#
loop_
_entity.id
_entity.type
_entity.pdbx_description
1 polymer ?
#
loop_
_entity_poly.entity_id
_entity_poly.type
_entity_poly.pdbx_seq_one_letter_code
_entity_poly.pdbx_strand_id
1 'polypeptide(L)'
;MNFQVNLSGHNFLCCKNFFKTNIIAIILTLFFLSSSFAQDMFDTRTDYAVGDGPHSVFSIDFNSDGYNDIATANLLPDDVSILLGNGDGTFQPAVNYAVGDDPCSVFSIDFNSDGYNDITTANGNSN
;
A
#
# COMPACT_ATOMS: atom_id res chain seq x y z
N MET A 1 -31.62 10.85 43.06
CA MET A 1 -31.29 12.24 42.70
C MET A 1 -30.76 12.18 41.28
N ASN A 2 -31.50 12.70 40.30
CA ASN A 2 -31.11 12.62 38.88
C ASN A 2 -30.30 13.87 38.54
N PHE A 3 -29.06 13.69 38.10
CA PHE A 3 -28.22 14.78 37.60
C PHE A 3 -28.29 14.75 36.07
N GLN A 4 -28.64 15.88 35.45
CA GLN A 4 -28.69 16.04 34.00
C GLN A 4 -27.36 16.66 33.57
N VAL A 5 -26.66 16.04 32.62
CA VAL A 5 -25.49 16.62 31.95
C VAL A 5 -25.85 16.79 30.48
N ASN A 6 -25.75 18.03 29.99
CA ASN A 6 -26.09 18.38 28.62
C ASN A 6 -24.80 18.57 27.83
N LEU A 7 -24.57 17.70 26.85
CA LEU A 7 -23.58 17.91 25.81
C LEU A 7 -24.30 17.73 24.47
N SER A 8 -24.17 18.73 23.60
CA SER A 8 -24.72 18.69 22.23
C SER A 8 -26.24 18.45 22.14
N GLY A 9 -27.04 18.98 23.07
CA GLY A 9 -28.50 19.07 22.89
C GLY A 9 -29.30 17.79 23.12
N HIS A 10 -28.69 16.73 23.69
CA HIS A 10 -29.40 15.49 24.01
C HIS A 10 -29.33 15.18 25.52
N ASN A 11 -30.50 15.12 26.17
CA ASN A 11 -30.63 14.82 27.61
C ASN A 11 -30.70 13.30 27.83
N PHE A 12 -29.65 12.71 28.41
CA PHE A 12 -29.65 11.29 28.78
C PHE A 12 -29.96 11.08 30.26
N LEU A 13 -31.01 10.31 30.55
CA LEU A 13 -31.43 9.95 31.90
C LEU A 13 -30.62 8.74 32.41
N CYS A 14 -29.53 8.98 33.14
CA CYS A 14 -28.67 7.90 33.63
C CYS A 14 -29.24 7.26 34.93
N CYS A 15 -29.77 6.04 34.82
CA CYS A 15 -30.27 5.25 35.95
C CYS A 15 -29.31 4.08 36.27
N LYS A 16 -28.65 4.13 37.45
CA LYS A 16 -27.96 3.10 38.27
C LYS A 16 -27.18 1.90 37.67
N ASN A 17 -27.20 1.63 36.36
CA ASN A 17 -26.49 0.51 35.70
C ASN A 17 -25.17 0.94 35.04
N PHE A 18 -24.83 2.22 35.11
CA PHE A 18 -23.70 2.83 34.39
C PHE A 18 -22.33 2.23 34.74
N PHE A 19 -22.13 1.66 35.94
CA PHE A 19 -20.81 1.13 36.32
C PHE A 19 -20.54 -0.32 35.88
N LYS A 20 -21.55 -1.17 35.71
CA LYS A 20 -21.36 -2.52 35.16
C LYS A 20 -21.42 -2.54 33.63
N THR A 21 -22.21 -1.65 33.03
CA THR A 21 -22.38 -1.58 31.57
C THR A 21 -21.18 -0.91 30.88
N ASN A 22 -20.50 0.07 31.51
CA ASN A 22 -19.36 0.74 30.88
C ASN A 22 -18.08 -0.09 30.84
N ILE A 23 -17.75 -0.87 31.87
CA ILE A 23 -16.50 -1.67 31.87
C ILE A 23 -16.60 -2.79 30.82
N ILE A 24 -17.74 -3.48 30.73
CA ILE A 24 -17.95 -4.52 29.71
C ILE A 24 -18.00 -3.89 28.31
N ALA A 25 -18.66 -2.75 28.12
CA ALA A 25 -18.69 -2.08 26.82
C ALA A 25 -17.31 -1.54 26.39
N ILE A 26 -16.50 -1.03 27.31
CA ILE A 26 -15.12 -0.58 27.06
C ILE A 26 -14.21 -1.77 26.75
N ILE A 27 -14.28 -2.86 27.51
CA ILE A 27 -13.50 -4.08 27.23
C ILE A 27 -13.92 -4.68 25.89
N LEU A 28 -15.22 -4.70 25.58
CA LEU A 28 -15.75 -5.22 24.33
C LEU A 28 -15.31 -4.36 23.14
N THR A 29 -15.38 -3.03 23.24
CA THR A 29 -14.90 -2.13 22.18
C THR A 29 -13.39 -2.19 22.00
N LEU A 30 -12.61 -2.22 23.08
CA LEU A 30 -11.14 -2.38 23.01
C LEU A 30 -10.73 -3.75 22.42
N PHE A 31 -11.46 -4.81 22.76
CA PHE A 31 -11.28 -6.13 22.18
C PHE A 31 -11.59 -6.13 20.68
N PHE A 32 -12.70 -5.51 20.26
CA PHE A 32 -13.04 -5.35 18.84
C PHE A 32 -12.06 -4.47 18.07
N LEU A 33 -11.56 -3.37 18.64
CA LEU A 33 -10.50 -2.53 18.05
C LEU A 33 -9.19 -3.31 17.86
N SER A 34 -8.85 -4.19 18.80
CA SER A 34 -7.63 -5.01 18.69
C SER A 34 -7.77 -6.13 17.64
N SER A 35 -8.98 -6.67 17.45
CA SER A 35 -9.25 -7.69 16.43
C SER A 35 -9.39 -7.12 15.01
N SER A 36 -9.84 -5.87 14.86
CA SER A 36 -9.92 -5.21 13.54
C SER A 36 -8.55 -4.73 13.05
N PHE A 37 -7.62 -4.42 13.96
CA PHE A 37 -6.26 -4.00 13.60
C PHE A 37 -5.51 -5.07 12.79
N ALA A 38 -5.72 -6.36 13.09
CA ALA A 38 -5.07 -7.45 12.33
C ALA A 38 -5.69 -7.67 10.94
N GLN A 39 -6.94 -7.26 10.74
CA GLN A 39 -7.67 -7.45 9.49
C GLN A 39 -7.39 -6.32 8.48
N ASP A 40 -7.06 -5.11 8.96
CA ASP A 40 -6.68 -3.95 8.14
C ASP A 40 -5.18 -3.93 7.74
N MET A 41 -4.36 -4.89 8.19
CA MET A 41 -2.93 -4.91 7.87
C MET A 41 -2.62 -5.53 6.51
N PHE A 42 -3.47 -6.44 6.02
CA PHE A 42 -3.30 -7.11 4.74
C PHE A 42 -4.66 -7.33 4.09
N ASP A 43 -4.95 -6.55 3.06
CA ASP A 43 -6.12 -6.76 2.21
C ASP A 43 -6.01 -8.06 1.41
N THR A 44 -7.12 -8.46 0.80
CA THR A 44 -7.11 -9.57 -0.16
C THR A 44 -6.12 -9.28 -1.27
N ARG A 45 -5.17 -10.20 -1.48
CA ARG A 45 -4.19 -10.10 -2.56
C ARG A 45 -4.89 -9.89 -3.90
N THR A 46 -4.44 -8.89 -4.63
CA THR A 46 -4.77 -8.67 -6.04
C THR A 46 -3.54 -8.98 -6.89
N ASP A 47 -3.74 -9.64 -8.03
CA ASP A 47 -2.67 -10.01 -8.94
C ASP A 47 -2.56 -9.03 -10.11
N TYR A 48 -1.34 -8.59 -10.38
CA TYR A 48 -1.01 -7.73 -11.52
C TYR A 48 -0.04 -8.48 -12.44
N ALA A 49 -0.43 -8.60 -13.70
CA ALA A 49 0.40 -9.25 -14.70
C ALA A 49 1.59 -8.35 -15.09
N VAL A 50 2.77 -8.96 -15.16
CA VAL A 50 4.03 -8.39 -15.65
C VAL A 50 4.66 -9.37 -16.64
N GLY A 51 5.89 -9.12 -17.10
CA GLY A 51 6.65 -10.08 -17.90
C GLY A 51 6.91 -11.42 -17.17
N ASP A 52 7.43 -12.40 -17.91
CA ASP A 52 7.64 -13.74 -17.39
C ASP A 52 8.95 -13.84 -16.60
N GLY A 53 8.90 -14.51 -15.45
CA GLY A 53 10.06 -14.69 -14.57
C GLY A 53 10.59 -13.39 -13.96
N PRO A 54 9.78 -12.64 -13.19
CA PRO A 54 10.26 -11.44 -12.52
C PRO A 54 11.32 -11.80 -11.46
N HIS A 55 12.52 -11.24 -11.60
CA HIS A 55 13.65 -11.45 -10.68
C HIS A 55 13.72 -10.43 -9.55
N SER A 56 13.26 -9.20 -9.80
CA SER A 56 13.37 -8.08 -8.87
C SER A 56 12.16 -7.17 -9.00
N VAL A 57 11.81 -6.50 -7.90
CA VAL A 57 10.77 -5.46 -7.85
C VAL A 57 11.28 -4.22 -7.11
N PHE A 58 10.90 -3.04 -7.59
CA PHE A 58 11.17 -1.77 -6.93
C PHE A 58 9.89 -0.92 -6.92
N SER A 59 9.70 -0.12 -5.88
CA SER A 59 8.52 0.75 -5.75
C SER A 59 8.91 2.15 -5.35
N ILE A 60 8.48 3.12 -6.16
CA ILE A 60 8.67 4.56 -5.99
C ILE A 60 7.70 5.28 -6.94
N ASP A 61 7.43 6.56 -6.72
CA ASP A 61 6.69 7.42 -7.64
C ASP A 61 7.57 7.77 -8.87
N PHE A 62 7.33 7.14 -10.02
CA PHE A 62 8.10 7.37 -11.25
C PHE A 62 7.59 8.59 -12.04
N ASN A 63 6.30 8.91 -11.93
CA ASN A 63 5.65 9.93 -12.75
C ASN A 63 5.39 11.26 -12.00
N SER A 64 5.78 11.33 -10.72
CA SER A 64 5.59 12.47 -9.81
C SER A 64 4.13 12.83 -9.54
N ASP A 65 3.23 11.84 -9.52
CA ASP A 65 1.81 12.04 -9.20
C ASP A 65 1.47 11.92 -7.70
N GLY A 66 2.46 11.57 -6.88
CA GLY A 66 2.33 11.41 -5.43
C GLY A 66 1.95 10.00 -5.00
N TYR A 67 1.84 9.05 -5.93
CA TYR A 67 1.55 7.64 -5.64
C TYR A 67 2.74 6.76 -5.99
N ASN A 68 2.96 5.73 -5.18
CA ASN A 68 4.02 4.77 -5.49
C ASN A 68 3.61 3.90 -6.67
N ASP A 69 4.51 3.78 -7.64
CA ASP A 69 4.43 2.88 -8.76
C ASP A 69 5.24 1.60 -8.47
N ILE A 70 5.23 0.66 -9.41
CA ILE A 70 6.02 -0.58 -9.37
C ILE A 70 6.81 -0.75 -10.67
N ALA A 71 8.07 -1.15 -10.53
CA ALA A 71 8.89 -1.67 -11.62
C ALA A 71 9.31 -3.11 -11.33
N THR A 72 9.23 -4.01 -12.32
CA THR A 72 9.76 -5.38 -12.23
C THR A 72 10.79 -5.64 -13.31
N ALA A 73 11.87 -6.35 -12.98
CA ALA A 73 12.83 -6.86 -13.97
C ALA A 73 12.43 -8.27 -14.37
N ASN A 74 12.15 -8.52 -15.66
CA ASN A 74 11.58 -9.78 -16.13
C ASN A 74 12.53 -10.50 -17.10
N LEU A 75 12.83 -11.76 -16.80
CA LEU A 75 13.76 -12.58 -17.57
C LEU A 75 13.28 -12.83 -19.00
N LEU A 76 11.97 -12.94 -19.24
CA LEU A 76 11.43 -13.20 -20.57
C LEU A 76 10.32 -12.17 -20.88
N PRO A 77 10.45 -11.35 -21.94
CA PRO A 77 11.47 -11.36 -23.01
C PRO A 77 12.63 -10.37 -22.80
N ASP A 78 13.26 -10.31 -21.62
CA ASP A 78 14.28 -9.30 -21.26
C ASP A 78 13.71 -7.86 -21.24
N ASP A 79 12.68 -7.66 -20.40
CA ASP A 79 12.02 -6.36 -20.25
C ASP A 79 11.88 -5.92 -18.78
N VAL A 80 11.54 -4.65 -18.60
CA VAL A 80 11.03 -4.11 -17.35
C VAL A 80 9.55 -3.78 -17.52
N SER A 81 8.70 -4.26 -16.62
CA SER A 81 7.31 -3.82 -16.53
C SER A 81 7.16 -2.68 -15.55
N ILE A 82 6.48 -1.61 -15.96
CA ILE A 82 6.11 -0.47 -15.11
C ILE A 82 4.60 -0.47 -14.90
N LEU A 83 4.16 -0.45 -13.65
CA LEU A 83 2.76 -0.36 -13.25
C LEU A 83 2.55 0.91 -12.45
N LEU A 84 1.75 1.83 -12.99
CA LEU A 84 1.46 3.10 -12.32
C LEU A 84 0.44 2.90 -11.20
N GLY A 85 0.68 3.52 -10.05
CA GLY A 85 -0.22 3.51 -8.91
C GLY A 85 -1.44 4.38 -9.14
N ASN A 86 -2.60 3.95 -8.65
CA ASN A 86 -3.82 4.77 -8.66
C ASN A 86 -4.04 5.53 -7.33
N GLY A 87 -3.16 5.32 -6.34
CA GLY A 87 -3.24 5.95 -5.01
C GLY A 87 -4.18 5.27 -4.01
N ASP A 88 -4.93 4.25 -4.43
CA ASP A 88 -5.84 3.46 -3.59
C ASP A 88 -5.31 2.05 -3.31
N GLY A 89 -4.01 1.83 -3.53
CA GLY A 89 -3.37 0.52 -3.42
C GLY A 89 -3.53 -0.37 -4.66
N THR A 90 -4.20 0.11 -5.71
CA THR A 90 -4.29 -0.58 -7.00
C THR A 90 -3.33 0.00 -8.03
N PHE A 91 -3.04 -0.79 -9.08
CA PHE A 91 -2.14 -0.42 -10.16
C PHE A 91 -2.82 -0.49 -11.53
N GLN A 92 -2.35 0.33 -12.46
CA GLN A 92 -2.72 0.28 -13.87
C GLN A 92 -2.07 -0.94 -14.56
N PRO A 93 -2.55 -1.33 -15.76
CA PRO A 93 -1.90 -2.37 -16.56
C PRO A 93 -0.43 -2.04 -16.81
N ALA A 94 0.42 -3.09 -16.79
CA ALA A 94 1.84 -2.93 -17.03
C ALA A 94 2.16 -2.38 -18.42
N VAL A 95 3.11 -1.46 -18.47
CA VAL A 95 3.79 -1.03 -19.70
C VAL A 95 5.20 -1.61 -19.68
N ASN A 96 5.58 -2.32 -20.74
CA ASN A 96 6.86 -3.01 -20.82
C ASN A 96 7.87 -2.22 -21.66
N TYR A 97 9.11 -2.17 -21.17
CA TYR A 97 10.24 -1.55 -21.84
C TYR A 97 11.36 -2.58 -21.98
N ALA A 98 11.78 -2.85 -23.22
CA ALA A 98 12.89 -3.76 -23.48
C ALA A 98 14.19 -3.22 -22.85
N VAL A 99 14.96 -4.12 -22.24
CA VAL A 99 16.26 -3.81 -21.63
C VAL A 99 17.33 -4.77 -22.17
N GLY A 100 18.49 -4.85 -21.52
CA GLY A 100 19.52 -5.81 -21.91
C GLY A 100 19.21 -7.23 -21.44
N ASP A 101 19.90 -8.19 -22.04
CA ASP A 101 19.75 -9.62 -21.80
C ASP A 101 19.96 -10.04 -20.33
N ASP A 102 19.04 -10.86 -19.82
CA ASP A 102 19.01 -11.42 -18.47
C ASP A 102 18.93 -10.33 -17.37
N PRO A 103 17.86 -9.52 -17.34
CA PRO A 103 17.71 -8.48 -16.32
C PRO A 103 17.52 -9.12 -14.93
N CYS A 104 18.45 -8.81 -14.03
CA CYS A 104 18.54 -9.42 -12.70
C CYS A 104 18.05 -8.50 -11.58
N SER A 105 18.16 -7.18 -11.77
CA SER A 105 17.79 -6.19 -10.75
C SER A 105 17.32 -4.89 -11.39
N VAL A 106 16.40 -4.22 -10.70
CA VAL A 106 15.91 -2.89 -11.05
C VAL A 106 16.08 -1.96 -9.85
N PHE A 107 16.56 -0.74 -10.11
CA PHE A 107 16.70 0.32 -9.12
C PHE A 107 16.34 1.66 -9.74
N SER A 108 15.83 2.58 -8.91
CA SER A 108 15.44 3.89 -9.38
C SER A 108 15.83 5.00 -8.42
N ILE A 109 16.32 6.09 -9.02
CA ILE A 109 16.70 7.35 -8.39
C ILE A 109 16.86 8.38 -9.52
N ASP A 110 16.69 9.67 -9.21
CA ASP A 110 17.08 10.76 -10.12
C ASP A 110 18.61 10.78 -10.30
N PHE A 111 19.09 10.14 -11.37
CA PHE A 111 20.52 10.05 -11.68
C PHE A 111 21.03 11.30 -12.40
N ASN A 112 20.15 11.98 -13.13
CA ASN A 112 20.52 13.08 -14.00
C ASN A 112 20.24 14.48 -13.40
N SER A 113 19.60 14.53 -12.22
CA SER A 113 19.18 15.73 -11.49
C SER A 113 18.13 16.60 -12.19
N ASP A 114 17.23 16.00 -12.98
CA ASP A 114 16.11 16.68 -13.63
C ASP A 114 14.83 16.73 -12.79
N GLY A 115 14.83 16.08 -11.63
CA GLY A 115 13.71 16.01 -10.71
C GLY A 115 12.76 14.85 -10.96
N TYR A 116 13.07 13.96 -11.92
CA TYR A 116 12.34 12.73 -12.17
C TYR A 116 13.17 11.51 -11.81
N ASN A 117 12.52 10.48 -11.27
CA ASN A 117 13.20 9.24 -10.95
C ASN A 117 13.56 8.49 -12.23
N ASP A 118 14.85 8.29 -12.49
CA ASP A 118 15.33 7.45 -13.58
C ASP A 118 15.25 5.97 -13.17
N ILE A 119 15.11 5.07 -14.14
CA ILE A 119 15.12 3.61 -13.91
C ILE A 119 16.39 3.01 -14.52
N THR A 120 17.04 2.14 -13.75
CA THR A 120 18.24 1.42 -14.18
C THR A 120 18.08 -0.08 -13.97
N THR A 121 18.66 -0.87 -14.87
CA THR A 121 18.70 -2.32 -14.75
C THR A 121 20.14 -2.84 -14.71
N ALA A 122 20.33 -3.91 -13.93
CA ALA A 122 21.52 -4.74 -14.02
C ALA A 122 21.18 -5.98 -14.85
N ASN A 123 21.93 -6.21 -15.93
CA ASN A 123 21.69 -7.29 -16.89
C ASN A 123 22.87 -8.27 -16.85
N GLY A 124 22.61 -9.56 -16.71
CA GLY A 124 23.61 -10.60 -16.47
C GLY A 124 24.48 -10.94 -17.68
N ASN A 125 23.94 -10.78 -18.89
CA ASN A 125 24.59 -11.21 -20.14
C ASN A 125 24.88 -10.05 -21.12
N SER A 126 24.87 -8.80 -20.65
CA SER A 126 25.00 -7.59 -21.48
C SER A 126 26.32 -6.83 -21.36
N ASN A 127 27.43 -7.50 -21.03
CA ASN A 127 28.76 -6.88 -20.89
C ASN A 127 29.61 -6.93 -22.16
#